data_AF-A0A2G0YUU0-F1
#
_entry.id   AF-A0A2G0YUU0-F1
#
_cell.length_a   1.000
_cell.length_b   1.000
_cell.length_c   1.000
_cell.angle_alpha   90.00
_cell.angle_beta   90.00
_cell.angle_gamma   90.00
#
_symmetry.space_group_name_H-M   'P 1'
#
loop_
_entity.id
_entity.type
_entity.pdbx_description
1 polymer ?
#
loop_
_entity_poly.entity_id
_entity_poly.type
_entity_poly.pdbx_seq_one_letter_code
_entity_poly.pdbx_strand_id
1 'polypeptide(L)'
;MAELTIEVTPAIIADFRAFYPEFSDVTAWPDASITRALYIARGEFGGCGCAGWGDYKPYSFLQRGWFALAAHYLTWNKLATDATSADGSASTPYAQSSKSVRDESVSYAIPGANDSLTTWEAALALTPYGVEYLHLRSRAGMGAICV
;
A
#
# COMPACT_ATOMS: atom_id res chain seq x y z
N MET A 1 -4.76 -10.46 17.30
CA MET A 1 -5.30 -9.69 16.16
C MET A 1 -5.95 -10.68 15.23
N ALA A 2 -7.22 -10.53 14.88
CA ALA A 2 -7.95 -11.55 14.11
C ALA A 2 -8.02 -11.12 12.65
N GLU A 3 -7.20 -11.68 11.77
CA GLU A 3 -7.09 -11.34 10.34
C GLU A 3 -8.43 -11.45 9.56
N LEU A 4 -8.55 -10.71 8.45
CA LEU A 4 -9.64 -10.85 7.49
C LEU A 4 -9.75 -12.33 7.09
N THR A 5 -10.95 -12.90 7.04
CA THR A 5 -11.13 -14.35 6.76
C THR A 5 -11.49 -14.66 5.31
N ILE A 6 -11.58 -13.64 4.46
CA ILE A 6 -11.94 -13.79 3.05
C ILE A 6 -10.75 -14.37 2.27
N GLU A 7 -10.98 -15.50 1.61
CA GLU A 7 -9.97 -16.14 0.76
C GLU A 7 -9.78 -15.39 -0.56
N VAL A 8 -8.52 -15.26 -0.99
CA VAL A 8 -8.16 -14.63 -2.27
C VAL A 8 -8.47 -15.61 -3.39
N THR A 9 -9.61 -15.42 -4.05
CA THR A 9 -10.03 -16.24 -5.19
C THR A 9 -9.65 -15.57 -6.52
N PRO A 10 -9.63 -16.31 -7.65
CA PRO A 10 -9.45 -15.72 -8.97
C PRO A 10 -10.45 -14.61 -9.31
N ALA A 11 -11.67 -14.67 -8.75
CA ALA A 11 -12.67 -13.62 -8.90
C ALA A 11 -12.23 -12.31 -8.25
N ILE A 12 -11.62 -12.36 -7.05
CA ILE A 12 -11.10 -11.16 -6.37
C ILE A 12 -9.94 -10.55 -7.15
N ILE A 13 -9.10 -11.37 -7.79
CA ILE A 13 -8.02 -10.89 -8.68
C ILE A 13 -8.61 -10.20 -9.90
N ALA A 14 -9.66 -10.77 -10.51
CA ALA A 14 -10.37 -10.13 -11.62
C ALA A 14 -10.99 -8.80 -11.20
N ASP A 15 -11.65 -8.75 -10.03
CA ASP A 15 -12.21 -7.52 -9.46
C ASP A 15 -11.12 -6.48 -9.18
N PHE A 16 -9.96 -6.88 -8.68
CA PHE A 16 -8.82 -6.00 -8.45
C PHE A 16 -8.33 -5.37 -9.76
N ARG A 17 -8.16 -6.18 -10.82
CA ARG A 17 -7.75 -5.68 -12.14
C ARG A 17 -8.82 -4.79 -12.79
N ALA A 18 -10.10 -5.07 -12.53
CA ALA A 18 -11.19 -4.22 -12.99
C ALA A 18 -11.24 -2.88 -12.23
N PHE A 19 -10.90 -2.88 -10.94
CA PHE A 19 -10.88 -1.69 -10.10
C PHE A 19 -9.67 -0.78 -10.42
N TYR A 20 -8.51 -1.37 -10.69
CA TYR A 20 -7.29 -0.68 -11.08
C TYR A 20 -6.77 -1.19 -12.44
N PRO A 21 -7.25 -0.63 -13.57
CA PRO A 21 -6.91 -1.07 -14.92
C PRO A 21 -5.41 -1.06 -15.25
N GLU A 22 -4.61 -0.26 -14.54
CA GLU A 22 -3.14 -0.21 -14.65
C GLU A 22 -2.46 -1.53 -14.26
N PHE A 23 -3.12 -2.40 -13.49
CA PHE A 23 -2.66 -3.75 -13.18
C PHE A 23 -3.28 -4.80 -14.13
N SER A 24 -3.81 -4.42 -15.30
CA SER A 24 -4.41 -5.38 -16.25
C SER A 24 -3.38 -6.20 -17.03
N ASP A 25 -2.16 -5.70 -17.20
CA ASP A 25 -1.10 -6.42 -17.91
C ASP A 25 -0.59 -7.61 -17.08
N VAL A 26 -0.88 -8.83 -17.53
CA VAL A 26 -0.51 -10.09 -16.86
C VAL A 26 1.00 -10.36 -16.92
N THR A 27 1.69 -9.79 -17.91
CA THR A 27 3.15 -9.94 -18.05
C THR A 27 3.90 -9.06 -17.05
N ALA A 28 3.48 -7.80 -16.92
CA ALA A 28 4.03 -6.87 -15.95
C ALA A 28 3.57 -7.20 -14.51
N TRP A 29 2.35 -7.72 -14.36
CA TRP A 29 1.72 -8.05 -13.08
C TRP A 29 1.13 -9.45 -13.10
N PRO A 30 1.95 -10.49 -12.81
CA PRO A 30 1.46 -11.87 -12.75
C PRO A 30 0.42 -12.09 -11.65
N ASP A 31 -0.52 -13.02 -11.84
CA ASP A 31 -1.54 -13.33 -10.82
C ASP A 31 -0.92 -13.71 -9.47
N ALA A 32 0.25 -14.36 -9.48
CA ALA A 32 0.99 -14.71 -8.27
C ALA A 32 1.43 -13.48 -7.46
N SER A 33 1.83 -12.38 -8.11
CA SER A 33 2.23 -11.16 -7.40
C SER A 33 1.03 -10.45 -6.79
N ILE A 34 -0.07 -10.36 -7.54
CA ILE A 34 -1.35 -9.79 -7.05
C ILE A 34 -1.89 -10.61 -5.88
N THR A 35 -1.91 -11.94 -6.01
CA THR A 35 -2.33 -12.86 -4.95
C THR A 35 -1.53 -12.64 -3.68
N ARG A 36 -0.20 -12.60 -3.80
CA ARG A 36 0.70 -12.33 -2.67
C ARG A 36 0.40 -10.97 -2.03
N ALA A 37 0.25 -9.92 -2.82
CA ALA A 37 -0.04 -8.59 -2.31
C ALA A 37 -1.39 -8.52 -1.57
N LEU A 38 -2.42 -9.19 -2.09
CA LEU A 38 -3.73 -9.28 -1.44
C LEU A 38 -3.66 -10.04 -0.10
N TYR A 39 -2.90 -11.14 -0.03
CA TYR A 39 -2.67 -11.87 1.23
C TYR A 39 -1.86 -11.06 2.26
N ILE A 40 -0.85 -10.29 1.83
CA ILE A 40 -0.12 -9.41 2.75
C ILE A 40 -1.06 -8.33 3.28
N ALA A 41 -1.82 -7.70 2.39
CA ALA A 41 -2.77 -6.65 2.76
C ALA A 41 -3.86 -7.18 3.71
N ARG A 42 -4.32 -8.43 3.52
CA ARG A 42 -5.31 -9.12 4.36
C ARG A 42 -4.94 -9.09 5.86
N GLY A 43 -3.65 -9.23 6.17
CA GLY A 43 -3.11 -9.17 7.53
C GLY A 43 -3.40 -7.88 8.29
N GLU A 44 -3.54 -6.75 7.57
CA GLU A 44 -3.80 -5.43 8.14
C GLU A 44 -5.29 -5.18 8.44
N PHE A 45 -6.18 -5.99 7.87
CA PHE A 45 -7.62 -5.88 8.06
C PHE A 45 -8.07 -6.89 9.12
N GLY A 46 -7.74 -6.68 10.41
CA GLY A 46 -8.00 -7.68 11.44
C GLY A 46 -8.68 -7.25 12.76
N GLY A 47 -9.85 -7.85 13.07
CA GLY A 47 -10.46 -7.99 14.41
C GLY A 47 -11.99 -8.17 14.42
N CYS A 48 -12.56 -9.33 14.80
CA CYS A 48 -14.01 -9.62 15.09
C CYS A 48 -15.09 -8.79 14.34
N GLY A 49 -14.88 -8.59 13.04
CA GLY A 49 -15.65 -7.75 12.13
C GLY A 49 -14.67 -6.74 11.53
N CYS A 50 -14.59 -6.50 10.24
CA CYS A 50 -15.53 -5.60 9.58
C CYS A 50 -16.10 -4.40 10.42
N ALA A 51 -15.87 -4.26 11.73
CA ALA A 51 -16.49 -3.29 12.62
C ALA A 51 -16.11 -1.84 12.30
N GLY A 52 -14.94 -1.61 11.66
CA GLY A 52 -14.56 -0.31 11.11
C GLY A 52 -14.49 -0.26 9.57
N TRP A 53 -14.48 -1.41 8.89
CA TRP A 53 -14.31 -1.50 7.43
C TRP A 53 -15.57 -1.94 6.65
N GLY A 54 -16.56 -2.51 7.32
CA GLY A 54 -17.78 -3.06 6.73
C GLY A 54 -17.57 -4.37 5.98
N ASP A 55 -18.63 -4.84 5.32
CA ASP A 55 -18.63 -6.06 4.52
C ASP A 55 -17.88 -5.89 3.19
N TYR A 56 -17.40 -7.01 2.65
CA TYR A 56 -16.93 -7.06 1.27
C TYR A 56 -18.10 -7.05 0.29
N LYS A 57 -18.22 -5.99 -0.50
CA LYS A 57 -19.19 -5.82 -1.59
C LYS A 57 -18.51 -5.05 -2.74
N PRO A 58 -19.04 -5.10 -3.97
CA PRO A 58 -18.53 -4.25 -5.05
C PRO A 58 -18.54 -2.77 -4.64
N TYR A 59 -17.41 -2.11 -4.84
CA TYR A 59 -17.11 -0.74 -4.43
C TYR A 59 -17.27 -0.45 -2.93
N SER A 60 -17.26 -1.48 -2.08
CA SER A 60 -17.38 -1.29 -0.63
C SER A 60 -16.12 -0.66 -0.04
N PHE A 61 -16.28 -0.08 1.15
CA PHE A 61 -15.18 0.54 1.88
C PHE A 61 -14.04 -0.44 2.19
N LEU A 62 -14.40 -1.69 2.55
CA LEU A 62 -13.43 -2.77 2.70
C LEU A 62 -12.73 -3.10 1.37
N GLN A 63 -13.47 -3.24 0.26
CA GLN A 63 -12.85 -3.56 -1.04
C GLN A 63 -11.85 -2.47 -1.44
N ARG A 64 -12.24 -1.20 -1.32
CA ARG A 64 -11.40 -0.05 -1.65
C ARG A 64 -10.13 -0.01 -0.79
N GLY A 65 -10.27 -0.16 0.53
CA GLY A 65 -9.13 -0.16 1.43
C GLY A 65 -8.17 -1.31 1.13
N TRP A 66 -8.71 -2.52 0.94
CA TRP A 66 -7.92 -3.71 0.69
C TRP A 66 -7.17 -3.64 -0.64
N PHE A 67 -7.86 -3.19 -1.70
CA PHE A 67 -7.25 -3.03 -3.02
C PHE A 67 -6.22 -1.90 -3.02
N ALA A 68 -6.49 -0.75 -2.37
CA ALA A 68 -5.53 0.34 -2.27
C ALA A 68 -4.23 -0.11 -1.58
N LEU A 69 -4.33 -0.86 -0.48
CA LEU A 69 -3.15 -1.39 0.20
C LEU A 69 -2.40 -2.42 -0.66
N ALA A 70 -3.10 -3.32 -1.35
CA ALA A 70 -2.48 -4.28 -2.26
C ALA A 70 -1.77 -3.61 -3.44
N ALA A 71 -2.40 -2.60 -4.05
CA ALA A 71 -1.81 -1.79 -5.13
C ALA A 71 -0.58 -1.01 -4.67
N HIS A 72 -0.60 -0.48 -3.43
CA HIS A 72 0.57 0.10 -2.80
C HIS A 72 1.72 -0.92 -2.72
N TYR A 73 1.49 -2.11 -2.19
CA TYR A 73 2.54 -3.14 -2.10
C TYR A 73 3.12 -3.52 -3.45
N LEU A 74 2.29 -3.65 -4.49
CA LEU A 74 2.76 -3.98 -5.84
C LEU A 74 3.66 -2.87 -6.41
N THR A 75 3.22 -1.61 -6.30
CA THR A 75 3.96 -0.48 -6.84
C THR A 75 5.20 -0.16 -6.02
N TRP A 76 5.13 -0.26 -4.70
CA TRP A 76 6.27 -0.11 -3.81
C TRP A 76 7.37 -1.14 -4.11
N ASN A 77 7.00 -2.42 -4.24
CA ASN A 77 7.97 -3.47 -4.55
C ASN A 77 8.62 -3.28 -5.92
N LYS A 78 7.84 -2.80 -6.91
CA LYS A 78 8.38 -2.45 -8.22
C LYS A 78 9.37 -1.29 -8.13
N LEU A 79 9.00 -0.20 -7.46
CA LEU A 79 9.89 0.94 -7.21
C LEU A 79 11.15 0.54 -6.45
N ALA A 80 11.05 -0.33 -5.45
CA ALA A 80 12.20 -0.83 -4.71
C ALA A 80 13.13 -1.72 -5.56
N THR A 81 12.57 -2.45 -6.53
CA THR A 81 13.36 -3.26 -7.49
C THR A 81 14.06 -2.36 -8.51
N ASP A 82 13.36 -1.35 -9.02
CA ASP A 82 13.88 -0.37 -9.97
C ASP A 82 14.90 0.57 -9.32
N ALA A 83 14.76 0.85 -8.01
CA ALA A 83 15.72 1.60 -7.19
C ALA A 83 16.93 0.74 -6.77
N THR A 84 17.49 -0.02 -7.70
CA THR A 84 18.79 -0.65 -7.50
C THR A 84 19.89 0.37 -7.79
N SER A 85 20.76 0.60 -6.80
CA SER A 85 21.92 1.46 -6.95
C SER A 85 22.88 0.92 -8.02
N ALA A 86 23.80 1.74 -8.54
CA ALA A 86 24.75 1.35 -9.59
C ALA A 86 25.66 0.15 -9.22
N ASP A 87 25.76 -0.16 -7.94
CA ASP A 87 26.47 -1.31 -7.35
C ASP A 87 25.57 -2.55 -7.12
N GLY A 88 24.30 -2.49 -7.53
CA GLY A 88 23.30 -3.54 -7.33
C GLY A 88 22.74 -3.61 -5.91
N SER A 89 23.07 -2.64 -5.04
CA SER A 89 22.50 -2.58 -3.69
C SER A 89 21.04 -2.11 -3.72
N ALA A 90 20.21 -2.68 -2.85
CA ALA A 90 18.81 -2.26 -2.71
C ALA A 90 18.76 -0.84 -2.13
N SER A 91 18.28 0.13 -2.89
CA SER A 91 18.04 1.50 -2.42
C SER A 91 16.60 1.66 -1.97
N THR A 92 16.40 2.49 -0.94
CA THR A 92 15.06 2.78 -0.44
C THR A 92 14.40 3.86 -1.29
N PRO A 93 13.13 3.72 -1.69
CA PRO A 93 12.44 4.70 -2.55
C PRO A 93 12.05 6.00 -1.83
N TYR A 94 12.47 6.18 -0.57
CA TYR A 94 12.16 7.37 0.23
C TYR A 94 12.71 8.66 -0.41
N ALA A 95 12.01 9.77 -0.16
CA ALA A 95 12.45 11.08 -0.58
C ALA A 95 13.85 11.40 -0.01
N GLN A 96 14.76 11.85 -0.86
CA GLN A 96 16.10 12.27 -0.44
C GLN A 96 16.10 13.76 -0.15
N SER A 97 16.59 14.14 1.03
CA SER A 97 16.88 15.53 1.36
C SER A 97 18.38 15.73 1.45
N SER A 98 18.84 16.86 0.94
CA SER A 98 20.24 17.24 0.97
C SER A 98 20.40 18.55 1.70
N LYS A 99 21.40 18.62 2.58
CA LYS A 99 21.87 19.88 3.16
C LYS A 99 23.33 20.09 2.77
N SER A 100 23.62 21.26 2.21
CA SER A 100 24.99 21.67 1.87
C SER A 100 25.52 22.66 2.91
N VAL A 101 26.71 22.40 3.44
CA VAL A 101 27.45 23.35 4.28
C VAL A 101 28.80 23.60 3.62
N ARG A 102 28.99 24.81 3.09
CA ARG A 102 30.17 25.17 2.27
C ARG A 102 30.38 24.19 1.11
N ASP A 103 31.32 23.25 1.26
CA ASP A 103 31.71 22.29 0.22
C ASP A 103 31.26 20.85 0.54
N GLU A 104 30.65 20.64 1.71
CA GLU A 104 30.15 19.33 2.12
C GLU A 104 28.66 19.23 1.81
N SER A 105 28.29 18.22 1.02
CA SER A 105 26.90 17.84 0.80
C SER A 105 26.62 16.53 1.50
N VAL A 106 25.62 16.54 2.39
CA VAL A 106 25.11 15.33 3.03
C VAL A 106 23.69 15.11 2.51
N SER A 107 23.48 13.97 1.86
CA SER A 107 22.17 13.51 1.42
C SER A 107 21.70 12.40 2.34
N TYR A 108 20.47 12.49 2.85
CA TYR A 108 19.86 11.48 3.71
C TYR A 108 18.44 11.17 3.22
N ALA A 109 18.05 9.90 3.33
CA ALA A 109 16.68 9.47 3.08
C ALA A 109 15.78 10.00 4.20
N ILE A 110 14.69 10.67 3.83
CA ILE A 110 13.63 11.10 4.74
C ILE A 110 12.53 10.05 4.68
N PRO A 111 12.35 9.23 5.73
CA PRO A 111 11.31 8.21 5.72
C PRO A 111 9.92 8.80 5.66
N GLY A 112 9.70 10.03 6.18
CA GLY A 112 8.40 10.73 6.08
C GLY A 112 8.42 12.24 5.98
N ALA A 113 7.46 12.77 5.21
CA ALA A 113 7.34 14.18 4.88
C ALA A 113 6.95 15.08 6.07
N ASN A 114 6.50 14.51 7.20
CA ASN A 114 6.24 15.23 8.44
C ASN A 114 6.60 14.37 9.67
N ASP A 115 6.77 15.02 10.82
CA ASP A 115 7.09 14.38 12.11
C ASP A 115 5.91 13.60 12.73
N SER A 116 4.71 13.69 12.15
CA SER A 116 3.49 13.07 12.66
C SER A 116 3.22 11.68 12.08
N LEU A 117 3.90 11.30 11.00
CA LEU A 117 3.76 9.99 10.38
C LEU A 117 4.78 9.01 10.98
N THR A 118 4.33 7.80 11.31
CA THR A 118 5.25 6.69 11.56
C THR A 118 6.01 6.36 10.28
N THR A 119 7.21 5.76 10.40
CA THR A 119 8.02 5.29 9.27
C THR A 119 7.22 4.46 8.26
N TRP A 120 6.28 3.65 8.76
CA TRP A 120 5.39 2.82 7.95
C TRP A 120 4.31 3.63 7.21
N GLU A 121 3.66 4.59 7.86
CA GLU A 121 2.66 5.45 7.21
C GLU A 121 3.31 6.36 6.17
N ALA A 122 4.54 6.74 6.41
CA ALA A 122 5.29 7.51 5.45
C ALA A 122 5.72 6.72 4.21
N ALA A 123 5.99 5.42 4.37
CA ALA A 123 6.13 4.50 3.23
C ALA A 123 4.80 4.43 2.43
N LEU A 124 3.66 4.27 3.11
CA LEU A 124 2.35 4.29 2.46
C LEU A 124 2.13 5.60 1.66
N ALA A 125 2.60 6.73 2.17
CA ALA A 125 2.46 8.03 1.51
C ALA A 125 3.26 8.19 0.20
N LEU A 126 4.20 7.29 -0.14
CA LEU A 126 4.98 7.41 -1.38
C LEU A 126 4.20 7.06 -2.65
N THR A 127 3.04 6.41 -2.52
CA THR A 127 2.21 6.02 -3.66
C THR A 127 0.81 6.61 -3.52
N PRO A 128 0.12 6.95 -4.62
CA PRO A 128 -1.26 7.43 -4.55
C PRO A 128 -2.19 6.42 -3.86
N TYR A 129 -1.96 5.12 -4.06
CA TYR A 129 -2.74 4.05 -3.43
C TYR A 129 -2.57 3.99 -1.91
N GLY A 130 -1.35 4.14 -1.42
CA GLY A 130 -1.11 4.15 0.02
C GLY A 130 -1.66 5.42 0.70
N VAL A 131 -1.69 6.56 0.01
CA VAL A 131 -2.42 7.76 0.48
C VAL A 131 -3.93 7.51 0.55
N GLU A 132 -4.51 6.84 -0.45
CA GLU A 132 -5.94 6.44 -0.40
C GLU A 132 -6.19 5.50 0.78
N TYR A 133 -5.33 4.50 1.01
CA TYR A 133 -5.44 3.61 2.15
C TYR A 133 -5.37 4.36 3.49
N LEU A 134 -4.45 5.31 3.66
CA LEU A 134 -4.36 6.12 4.89
C LEU A 134 -5.62 6.95 5.12
N HIS A 135 -6.18 7.54 4.05
CA HIS A 135 -7.44 8.26 4.13
C HIS A 135 -8.60 7.34 4.59
N LEU A 136 -8.71 6.15 3.99
CA LEU A 136 -9.74 5.18 4.35
C LEU A 136 -9.51 4.64 5.77
N ARG A 137 -8.28 4.33 6.16
CA ARG A 137 -7.94 3.85 7.51
C ARG A 137 -8.27 4.90 8.58
N SER A 138 -8.01 6.18 8.31
CA SER A 138 -8.40 7.27 9.20
C SER A 138 -9.91 7.29 9.42
N ARG A 139 -10.71 7.16 8.34
CA ARG A 139 -12.17 7.08 8.43
C ARG A 139 -12.65 5.81 9.16
N ALA A 140 -12.00 4.67 8.93
CA ALA A 140 -12.30 3.42 9.63
C ALA A 140 -12.08 3.58 11.15
N GLY A 141 -10.99 4.23 11.56
CA GLY A 141 -10.66 4.48 12.97
C GLY A 141 -11.56 5.52 13.65
N MET A 142 -12.15 6.44 12.89
CA MET A 142 -13.14 7.40 13.39
C MET A 142 -14.55 6.81 13.55
N GLY A 143 -14.74 5.53 13.26
CA GLY A 143 -16.06 4.89 13.33
C GLY A 143 -17.01 5.37 12.23
N ALA A 144 -16.48 5.82 11.08
CA ALA A 144 -17.28 6.23 9.92
C ALA A 144 -17.90 5.03 9.19
N ILE A 145 -18.59 4.15 9.93
CA ILE A 145 -19.66 3.32 9.41
C ILE A 145 -20.95 3.91 9.98
N CYS A 146 -21.61 4.75 9.17
CA CYS A 146 -23.05 4.84 9.31
C CYS A 146 -23.60 3.50 8.80
N VAL A 147 -24.19 2.74 9.72
CA VAL A 147 -24.91 1.49 9.47
C VAL A 147 -25.98 1.71 8.40
#